data_AF-A0A7X6VYV1-F1
#
_entry.id   AF-A0A7X6VYV1-F1
#
_cell.length_a   1.000
_cell.length_b   1.000
_cell.length_c   1.000
_cell.angle_alpha   90.00
_cell.angle_beta   90.00
_cell.angle_gamma   90.00
#
_symmetry.space_group_name_H-M   'P 1'
#
loop_
_entity.id
_entity.type
_entity.pdbx_description
1 polymer ?
#
loop_
_entity_poly.entity_id
_entity_poly.type
_entity_poly.pdbx_seq_one_letter_code
_entity_poly.pdbx_strand_id
1 'polypeptide(L)'
;MRPPTKTWPWLLIIPLLLLVAVTDRSVYEQNLKRDPVTKEVLYDSNGRPKYNYRPMNTLILHQHGETKVGLGSFQNLIPAVLLGFKSALADILWVKADGYFHTGRYERIMPLCHLITWLDPKFLEVYIIGAWHMAYNFMDRRYIPAGVEFLDKGIHNNPDEAELRFEQANMLHDKAQDFERAAERAREANDMNLQPAGKRHLLAHALEKAGRIDEAIMAWEEFIQEEEAAGNWQMANVSRHNRDLTIWRREARKLRAEDPLHVEFDIKWSVPKRRVVRIEGTTNLPELTKVNVQLRDKGYEQILRDHPQVLWQVANTSLYWDNFTVKDGKWSTWYKSGNLIVDRLDLGSEPAKYPLRSDEYEVVITVNPRTEPIIVQDITGWDGEGITGPHVQEIDGVRMIRKVFTITRDELLGVTQVTQAN
;
A
#
# COMPACT_ATOMS: atom_id res chain seq x y z
N MET A 1 39.56 -41.31 4.07
CA MET A 1 39.11 -41.31 2.66
C MET A 1 37.81 -40.52 2.59
N ARG A 2 37.78 -39.36 1.92
CA ARG A 2 36.58 -38.52 1.75
C ARG A 2 35.88 -38.86 0.42
N PRO A 3 34.55 -38.91 0.35
CA PRO A 3 33.82 -39.08 -0.91
C PRO A 3 33.64 -37.74 -1.65
N PRO A 4 33.31 -37.75 -2.96
CA PRO A 4 33.54 -36.64 -3.87
C PRO A 4 32.41 -35.60 -3.86
N THR A 5 32.79 -34.33 -4.03
CA THR A 5 31.89 -33.18 -4.24
C THR A 5 31.30 -33.22 -5.65
N LYS A 6 29.99 -33.41 -5.78
CA LYS A 6 29.24 -33.12 -7.00
C LYS A 6 28.95 -31.62 -7.07
N THR A 7 29.69 -30.89 -7.90
CA THR A 7 29.27 -29.59 -8.43
C THR A 7 28.36 -29.82 -9.64
N TRP A 8 27.14 -29.31 -9.59
CA TRP A 8 26.22 -29.19 -10.74
C TRP A 8 25.97 -27.70 -11.04
N PRO A 9 25.65 -27.34 -12.30
CA PRO A 9 26.11 -26.10 -12.92
C PRO A 9 25.07 -24.97 -12.85
N TRP A 10 25.32 -23.97 -12.01
CA TRP A 10 24.56 -22.70 -11.99
C TRP A 10 25.01 -21.68 -13.04
N LEU A 11 26.06 -21.98 -13.82
CA LEU A 11 26.68 -21.05 -14.77
C LEU A 11 25.98 -20.97 -16.14
N LEU A 12 24.96 -21.78 -16.41
CA LEU A 12 24.27 -21.80 -17.71
C LEU A 12 22.85 -21.21 -17.71
N ILE A 13 22.31 -20.81 -16.55
CA ILE A 13 20.97 -20.19 -16.44
C ILE A 13 21.02 -18.65 -16.58
N ILE A 14 22.18 -18.05 -16.29
CA ILE A 14 22.41 -16.59 -16.33
C ILE A 14 22.18 -15.97 -17.73
N PRO A 15 22.55 -16.59 -18.86
CA PRO A 15 22.28 -16.02 -20.18
C PRO A 15 20.81 -16.06 -20.58
N LEU A 16 20.02 -17.00 -20.05
CA LEU A 16 18.63 -17.23 -20.48
C LEU A 16 17.65 -16.21 -19.86
N LEU A 17 17.89 -15.81 -18.60
CA LEU A 17 17.12 -14.75 -17.93
C LEU A 17 17.42 -13.36 -18.50
N LEU A 18 18.63 -13.14 -19.03
CA LEU A 18 19.01 -11.91 -19.72
C LEU A 18 18.46 -11.83 -21.16
N LEU A 19 18.15 -12.97 -21.80
CA LEU A 19 17.60 -13.01 -23.16
C LEU A 19 16.10 -12.67 -23.22
N VAL A 20 15.32 -13.06 -22.20
CA VAL A 20 13.86 -12.82 -22.16
C VAL A 20 13.52 -11.34 -21.92
N ALA A 21 14.44 -10.56 -21.37
CA ALA A 21 14.26 -9.10 -21.18
C ALA A 21 14.45 -8.27 -22.47
N VAL A 22 14.78 -8.91 -23.60
CA VAL A 22 15.12 -8.24 -24.87
C VAL A 22 14.43 -8.91 -26.05
N THR A 23 13.11 -8.82 -26.16
CA THR A 23 12.41 -8.82 -27.47
C THR A 23 10.93 -8.46 -27.28
N ASP A 24 10.60 -7.17 -27.29
CA ASP A 24 9.42 -6.73 -28.03
C ASP A 24 9.54 -5.25 -28.41
N ARG A 25 10.04 -5.00 -29.62
CA ARG A 25 10.24 -3.64 -30.16
C ARG A 25 8.92 -3.04 -30.64
N SER A 26 7.86 -3.84 -30.77
CA SER A 26 6.59 -3.42 -31.39
C SER A 26 5.69 -2.60 -30.46
N VAL A 27 5.85 -2.75 -29.15
CA VAL A 27 5.09 -1.98 -28.12
C VAL A 27 5.65 -0.56 -27.94
N TYR A 28 6.89 -0.30 -28.38
CA TYR A 28 7.60 0.97 -28.18
C TYR A 28 7.01 2.14 -28.98
N GLU A 29 6.39 1.89 -30.13
CA GLU A 29 5.92 2.97 -31.03
C GLU A 29 4.44 3.34 -30.81
N GLN A 30 3.64 2.52 -30.13
CA GLN A 30 2.20 2.80 -29.94
C GLN A 30 1.89 3.69 -28.72
N ASN A 31 2.77 3.76 -27.72
CA ASN A 31 2.48 4.41 -26.43
C ASN A 31 3.02 5.85 -26.28
N LEU A 32 3.73 6.40 -27.27
CA LEU A 32 4.26 7.78 -27.28
C LEU A 32 3.19 8.90 -27.38
N LYS A 33 1.89 8.56 -27.31
CA LYS A 33 0.79 9.52 -27.56
C LYS A 33 -0.11 9.83 -26.35
N ARG A 34 0.25 9.41 -25.13
CA ARG A 34 -0.57 9.69 -23.93
C ARG A 34 0.30 9.97 -22.69
N ASP A 35 0.73 11.21 -22.53
CA ASP A 35 1.20 11.73 -21.23
C ASP A 35 0.00 12.16 -20.37
N PRO A 36 -0.08 11.78 -19.07
CA PRO A 36 -0.94 12.44 -18.11
C PRO A 36 -0.13 13.39 -17.20
N VAL A 37 -0.49 14.67 -17.23
CA VAL A 37 -0.08 15.72 -16.28
C VAL A 37 -1.11 15.81 -15.17
N THR A 38 -0.70 15.85 -13.89
CA THR A 38 -1.60 16.20 -12.77
C THR A 38 -1.66 17.71 -12.53
N LYS A 39 -2.87 18.23 -12.28
CA LYS A 39 -3.21 19.66 -12.17
C LYS A 39 -3.36 20.10 -10.71
N GLU A 40 -2.82 21.27 -10.38
CA GLU A 40 -3.20 22.02 -9.17
C GLU A 40 -3.61 23.45 -9.56
N VAL A 41 -4.54 24.04 -8.82
CA VAL A 41 -5.15 25.35 -9.13
C VAL A 41 -4.69 26.38 -8.11
N LEU A 42 -4.00 27.42 -8.58
CA LEU A 42 -3.67 28.61 -7.79
C LEU A 42 -4.36 29.84 -8.38
N TYR A 43 -4.60 30.88 -7.58
CA TYR A 43 -5.27 32.12 -8.01
C TYR A 43 -4.30 33.32 -8.00
N ASP A 44 -4.43 34.23 -8.96
CA ASP A 44 -3.65 35.48 -9.03
C ASP A 44 -4.20 36.57 -8.11
N SER A 45 -3.52 37.73 -8.05
CA SER A 45 -3.87 38.86 -7.18
C SER A 45 -5.25 39.48 -7.47
N ASN A 46 -5.92 39.08 -8.54
CA ASN A 46 -7.28 39.48 -8.91
C ASN A 46 -8.29 38.32 -8.76
N GLY A 47 -7.89 37.21 -8.12
CA GLY A 47 -8.74 36.04 -7.89
C GLY A 47 -8.98 35.16 -9.13
N ARG A 48 -8.13 35.23 -10.16
CA ARG A 48 -8.26 34.40 -11.37
C ARG A 48 -7.31 33.19 -11.32
N PRO A 49 -7.75 31.98 -11.68
CA PRO A 49 -6.90 30.81 -11.62
C PRO A 49 -5.74 30.89 -12.63
N LYS A 50 -4.52 30.61 -12.17
CA LYS A 50 -3.28 30.58 -12.92
C LYS A 50 -2.66 29.18 -12.81
N TYR A 51 -2.47 28.52 -13.95
CA TYR A 51 -1.92 27.17 -14.02
C TYR A 51 -0.40 27.23 -13.99
N ASN A 52 0.23 26.62 -12.98
CA ASN A 52 1.68 26.53 -12.85
C ASN A 52 2.09 25.08 -12.61
N TYR A 53 3.07 24.62 -13.38
CA TYR A 53 3.65 23.28 -13.28
C TYR A 53 4.80 23.32 -12.26
N ARG A 54 4.72 22.58 -11.15
CA ARG A 54 5.84 22.38 -10.21
C ARG A 54 5.89 20.97 -9.63
N PRO A 55 7.06 20.31 -9.57
CA PRO A 55 7.31 19.12 -8.75
C PRO A 55 7.52 19.51 -7.27
N MET A 56 7.05 18.70 -6.32
CA MET A 56 7.17 18.96 -4.89
C MET A 56 8.44 18.33 -4.29
N ASN A 57 9.41 19.22 -4.04
CA ASN A 57 10.56 19.17 -3.12
C ASN A 57 11.68 18.14 -3.31
N THR A 58 12.55 18.47 -4.25
CA THR A 58 14.01 18.49 -4.09
C THR A 58 14.45 19.21 -2.80
N LEU A 59 15.02 18.47 -1.86
CA LEU A 59 16.10 18.98 -1.01
C LEU A 59 17.16 17.87 -0.98
N ILE A 60 18.34 18.19 -1.50
CA ILE A 60 19.42 17.29 -1.98
C ILE A 60 19.20 16.90 -3.46
N LEU A 61 20.27 16.98 -4.26
CA LEU A 61 20.31 16.88 -5.73
C LEU A 61 20.03 18.18 -6.51
N HIS A 62 20.69 19.27 -6.11
CA HIS A 62 21.10 20.30 -7.06
C HIS A 62 22.63 20.36 -7.10
N GLN A 63 23.21 19.39 -7.80
CA GLN A 63 24.50 19.47 -8.47
C GLN A 63 24.70 18.12 -9.16
N HIS A 64 24.54 18.07 -10.47
CA HIS A 64 25.37 17.34 -11.44
C HIS A 64 24.65 17.35 -12.79
N GLY A 65 25.30 17.98 -13.77
CA GLY A 65 24.75 18.16 -15.12
C GLY A 65 24.50 16.84 -15.82
N GLU A 66 23.45 16.82 -16.62
CA GLU A 66 23.07 15.70 -17.47
C GLU A 66 24.24 15.26 -18.37
N THR A 67 24.81 14.10 -18.06
CA THR A 67 25.64 13.38 -19.02
C THR A 67 24.80 12.26 -19.62
N LYS A 68 24.47 12.39 -20.91
CA LYS A 68 23.87 11.31 -21.70
C LYS A 68 24.89 10.18 -21.87
N VAL A 69 24.91 9.25 -20.92
CA VAL A 69 25.68 8.00 -21.06
C VAL A 69 24.82 7.01 -21.84
N GLY A 70 25.12 6.84 -23.13
CA GLY A 70 24.54 5.79 -23.96
C GLY A 70 25.08 4.42 -23.54
N LEU A 71 24.32 3.69 -22.72
CA LEU A 71 24.66 2.31 -22.37
C LEU A 71 24.09 1.35 -23.42
N GLY A 72 24.98 0.89 -24.30
CA GLY A 72 24.74 -0.26 -25.17
C GLY A 72 24.37 -1.52 -24.36
N SER A 73 23.88 -2.53 -25.08
CA SER A 73 23.39 -3.84 -24.59
C SER A 73 24.05 -4.34 -23.30
N PHE A 74 23.22 -4.92 -22.42
CA PHE A 74 23.57 -5.49 -21.09
C PHE A 74 24.83 -6.41 -21.06
N GLN A 75 25.32 -6.87 -22.21
CA GLN A 75 26.58 -7.61 -22.37
C GLN A 75 27.81 -6.85 -21.87
N ASN A 76 27.81 -5.51 -21.93
CA ASN A 76 28.93 -4.68 -21.46
C ASN A 76 29.01 -4.53 -19.92
N LEU A 77 28.05 -5.07 -19.17
CA LEU A 77 28.03 -5.01 -17.70
C LEU A 77 28.80 -6.16 -17.05
N ILE A 78 29.04 -7.25 -17.79
CA ILE A 78 29.74 -8.45 -17.31
C ILE A 78 31.19 -8.14 -16.88
N PRO A 79 31.99 -7.36 -17.64
CA PRO A 79 33.35 -7.00 -17.23
C PRO A 79 33.41 -6.18 -15.94
N ALA A 80 32.48 -5.26 -15.71
CA ALA A 80 32.45 -4.43 -14.50
C ALA A 80 32.21 -5.26 -13.23
N VAL A 81 31.32 -6.25 -13.30
CA VAL A 81 31.06 -7.21 -12.21
C VAL A 81 32.29 -8.08 -11.94
N LEU A 82 32.99 -8.53 -12.99
CA LEU A 82 34.18 -9.38 -12.88
C LEU A 82 35.42 -8.64 -12.37
N LEU A 83 35.48 -7.32 -12.55
CA LEU A 83 36.59 -6.47 -12.10
C LEU A 83 36.35 -5.80 -10.73
N GLY A 84 35.24 -6.12 -10.04
CA GLY A 84 34.95 -5.62 -8.69
C GLY A 84 34.19 -4.28 -8.61
N PHE A 85 33.69 -3.74 -9.72
CA PHE A 85 32.95 -2.47 -9.77
C PHE A 85 31.44 -2.62 -9.52
N LYS A 86 31.04 -3.55 -8.64
CA LYS A 86 29.61 -3.88 -8.42
C LYS A 86 28.80 -2.68 -7.91
N SER A 87 29.34 -1.90 -6.98
CA SER A 87 28.66 -0.70 -6.46
C SER A 87 28.54 0.41 -7.52
N ALA A 88 29.58 0.66 -8.31
CA ALA A 88 29.48 1.63 -9.42
C ALA A 88 28.42 1.21 -10.47
N LEU A 89 28.29 -0.10 -10.71
CA LEU A 89 27.21 -0.62 -11.55
C LEU A 89 25.83 -0.44 -10.89
N ALA A 90 25.73 -0.68 -9.58
CA ALA A 90 24.51 -0.44 -8.81
C ALA A 90 24.04 1.02 -8.95
N ASP A 91 24.95 2.00 -8.83
CA ASP A 91 24.64 3.42 -8.99
C ASP A 91 24.11 3.76 -10.40
N ILE A 92 24.75 3.24 -11.45
CA ILE A 92 24.31 3.44 -12.83
C ILE A 92 22.91 2.85 -13.06
N LEU A 93 22.67 1.65 -12.52
CA LEU A 93 21.37 1.00 -12.62
C LEU A 93 20.32 1.75 -11.80
N TRP A 94 20.69 2.37 -10.68
CA TRP A 94 19.78 3.19 -9.89
C TRP A 94 19.29 4.43 -10.66
N VAL A 95 20.20 5.16 -11.30
CA VAL A 95 19.82 6.28 -12.20
C VAL A 95 18.88 5.82 -13.32
N LYS A 96 19.06 4.59 -13.81
CA LYS A 96 18.16 4.01 -14.82
C LYS A 96 16.78 3.65 -14.25
N ALA A 97 16.71 3.19 -13.01
CA ALA A 97 15.45 2.91 -12.32
C ALA A 97 14.63 4.19 -12.15
N ASP A 98 15.28 5.27 -11.74
CA ASP A 98 14.69 6.61 -11.65
C ASP A 98 14.14 7.10 -13.01
N GLY A 99 14.92 6.92 -14.08
CA GLY A 99 14.44 7.20 -15.44
C GLY A 99 13.20 6.39 -15.86
N TYR A 100 13.02 5.16 -15.35
CA TYR A 100 11.80 4.39 -15.58
C TYR A 100 10.60 4.93 -14.82
N PHE A 101 10.80 5.44 -13.61
CA PHE A 101 9.75 6.11 -12.85
C PHE A 101 9.20 7.32 -13.59
N HIS A 102 10.09 8.22 -14.06
CA HIS A 102 9.69 9.41 -14.82
C HIS A 102 9.03 9.11 -16.18
N THR A 103 9.25 7.92 -16.74
CA THR A 103 8.63 7.48 -18.00
C THR A 103 7.41 6.57 -17.79
N GLY A 104 6.95 6.39 -16.55
CA GLY A 104 5.78 5.57 -16.21
C GLY A 104 5.97 4.07 -16.42
N ARG A 105 7.20 3.59 -16.61
CA ARG A 105 7.53 2.17 -16.88
C ARG A 105 7.81 1.41 -15.60
N TYR A 106 6.80 1.38 -14.73
CA TYR A 106 6.87 0.79 -13.40
C TYR A 106 7.20 -0.71 -13.41
N GLU A 107 6.81 -1.44 -14.46
CA GLU A 107 7.09 -2.86 -14.62
C GLU A 107 8.60 -3.20 -14.64
N ARG A 108 9.45 -2.20 -14.93
CA ARG A 108 10.90 -2.36 -15.04
C ARG A 108 11.65 -2.01 -13.75
N ILE A 109 10.99 -1.31 -12.82
CA ILE A 109 11.63 -0.79 -11.61
C ILE A 109 11.93 -1.95 -10.67
N MET A 110 10.94 -2.79 -10.37
CA MET A 110 11.11 -3.86 -9.39
C MET A 110 12.24 -4.85 -9.75
N PRO A 111 12.32 -5.44 -10.96
CA PRO A 111 13.44 -6.31 -11.33
C PRO A 111 14.81 -5.61 -11.21
N LEU A 112 14.86 -4.31 -11.51
CA LEU A 112 16.08 -3.52 -11.42
C LEU A 112 16.50 -3.27 -9.96
N CYS A 113 15.56 -2.95 -9.06
CA CYS A 113 15.82 -2.84 -7.62
C CYS A 113 16.35 -4.17 -7.04
N HIS A 114 15.79 -5.32 -7.44
CA HIS A 114 16.32 -6.62 -7.02
C HIS A 114 17.74 -6.88 -7.53
N LEU A 115 18.06 -6.48 -8.76
CA LEU A 115 19.41 -6.59 -9.33
C LEU A 115 20.40 -5.66 -8.61
N ILE A 116 20.00 -4.42 -8.36
CA ILE A 116 20.83 -3.43 -7.66
C ILE A 116 21.16 -3.93 -6.26
N THR A 117 20.18 -4.40 -5.49
CA THR A 117 20.40 -4.93 -4.13
C THR A 117 21.16 -6.26 -4.10
N TRP A 118 21.26 -6.97 -5.23
CA TRP A 118 22.17 -8.11 -5.36
C TRP A 118 23.62 -7.66 -5.63
N LEU A 119 23.81 -6.60 -6.41
CA LEU A 119 25.12 -6.01 -6.69
C LEU A 119 25.71 -5.30 -5.47
N ASP A 120 24.88 -4.50 -4.79
CA ASP A 120 25.21 -3.76 -3.58
C ASP A 120 24.12 -3.96 -2.50
N PRO A 121 24.27 -4.99 -1.64
CA PRO A 121 23.29 -5.26 -0.57
C PRO A 121 23.21 -4.18 0.50
N LYS A 122 24.19 -3.26 0.58
CA LYS A 122 24.26 -2.18 1.57
C LYS A 122 23.65 -0.88 1.07
N PHE A 123 23.14 -0.84 -0.16
CA PHE A 123 22.51 0.34 -0.75
C PHE A 123 21.10 0.57 -0.19
N LEU A 124 21.02 1.24 0.97
CA LEU A 124 19.78 1.44 1.75
C LEU A 124 18.66 2.10 0.95
N GLU A 125 18.99 3.16 0.21
CA GLU A 125 18.03 3.97 -0.56
C GLU A 125 17.20 3.12 -1.53
N VAL A 126 17.83 2.11 -2.14
CA VAL A 126 17.17 1.25 -3.12
C VAL A 126 16.10 0.41 -2.44
N TYR A 127 16.33 -0.08 -1.22
CA TYR A 127 15.31 -0.79 -0.45
C TYR A 127 14.15 0.12 -0.08
N ILE A 128 14.44 1.31 0.45
CA ILE A 128 13.43 2.28 0.91
C ILE A 128 12.57 2.76 -0.26
N ILE A 129 13.19 3.35 -1.29
CA ILE A 129 12.45 3.91 -2.43
C ILE A 129 11.87 2.79 -3.31
N GLY A 130 12.59 1.68 -3.47
CA GLY A 130 12.08 0.53 -4.22
C GLY A 130 10.79 -0.02 -3.61
N ALA A 131 10.76 -0.20 -2.29
CA ALA A 131 9.56 -0.62 -1.58
C ALA A 131 8.45 0.44 -1.65
N TRP A 132 8.80 1.72 -1.52
CA TRP A 132 7.86 2.83 -1.68
C TRP A 132 7.20 2.83 -3.08
N HIS A 133 7.96 2.60 -4.15
CA HIS A 133 7.40 2.45 -5.49
C HIS A 133 6.38 1.31 -5.57
N MET A 134 6.71 0.14 -5.01
CA MET A 134 5.83 -1.04 -5.00
C MET A 134 4.51 -0.75 -4.27
N ALA A 135 4.57 -0.11 -3.10
CA ALA A 135 3.38 0.08 -2.26
C ALA A 135 2.55 1.34 -2.59
N TYR A 136 3.17 2.38 -3.16
CA TYR A 136 2.53 3.69 -3.37
C TYR A 136 2.33 4.03 -4.86
N ASN A 137 3.36 3.86 -5.70
CA ASN A 137 3.35 4.44 -7.06
C ASN A 137 2.87 3.50 -8.15
N PHE A 138 2.99 2.19 -7.95
CA PHE A 138 2.49 1.23 -8.95
C PHE A 138 0.97 1.26 -9.05
N MET A 139 0.28 1.92 -8.10
CA MET A 139 -1.17 2.09 -8.05
C MET A 139 -1.92 0.74 -8.14
N ASP A 140 -1.30 -0.31 -7.61
CA ASP A 140 -1.78 -1.68 -7.63
C ASP A 140 -1.41 -2.34 -6.30
N ARG A 141 -2.42 -2.54 -5.47
CA ARG A 141 -2.25 -3.01 -4.09
C ARG A 141 -1.65 -4.42 -3.98
N ARG A 142 -1.67 -5.20 -5.07
CA ARG A 142 -1.05 -6.52 -5.13
C ARG A 142 0.47 -6.46 -4.97
N TYR A 143 1.09 -5.30 -5.16
CA TYR A 143 2.53 -5.09 -4.93
C TYR A 143 2.88 -4.68 -3.49
N ILE A 144 1.91 -4.38 -2.62
CA ILE A 144 2.20 -3.99 -1.22
C ILE A 144 2.99 -5.07 -0.47
N PRO A 145 2.63 -6.37 -0.53
CA PRO A 145 3.42 -7.43 0.11
C PRO A 145 4.87 -7.48 -0.39
N ALA A 146 5.08 -7.19 -1.68
CA ALA A 146 6.42 -7.13 -2.29
C ALA A 146 7.27 -6.03 -1.67
N GLY A 147 6.69 -4.85 -1.43
CA GLY A 147 7.39 -3.75 -0.75
C GLY A 147 7.80 -4.13 0.67
N VAL A 148 6.90 -4.77 1.42
CA VAL A 148 7.19 -5.24 2.79
C VAL A 148 8.31 -6.29 2.79
N GLU A 149 8.24 -7.28 1.90
CA GLU A 149 9.28 -8.32 1.74
C GLU A 149 10.63 -7.72 1.29
N PHE A 150 10.58 -6.70 0.43
CA PHE A 150 11.78 -6.02 -0.01
C PHE A 150 12.47 -5.27 1.12
N LEU A 151 11.70 -4.67 2.04
CA LEU A 151 12.23 -4.10 3.28
C LEU A 151 12.73 -5.18 4.25
N ASP A 152 12.06 -6.33 4.35
CA ASP A 152 12.58 -7.48 5.13
C ASP A 152 13.98 -7.90 4.62
N LYS A 153 14.16 -7.98 3.30
CA LYS A 153 15.47 -8.24 2.69
C LYS A 153 16.48 -7.13 3.01
N GLY A 154 16.05 -5.87 3.00
CA GLY A 154 16.85 -4.72 3.39
C GLY A 154 17.37 -4.85 4.82
N ILE A 155 16.47 -5.11 5.77
CA ILE A 155 16.78 -5.30 7.20
C ILE A 155 17.72 -6.49 7.40
N HIS A 156 17.48 -7.61 6.70
CA HIS A 156 18.36 -8.77 6.77
C HIS A 156 19.79 -8.44 6.34
N ASN A 157 19.95 -7.66 5.26
CA ASN A 157 21.26 -7.26 4.75
C ASN A 157 21.89 -6.12 5.57
N ASN A 158 21.09 -5.35 6.31
CA ASN A 158 21.48 -4.14 7.04
C ASN A 158 20.86 -4.13 8.45
N PRO A 159 21.23 -5.09 9.32
CA PRO A 159 20.54 -5.30 10.60
C PRO A 159 20.73 -4.13 11.58
N ASP A 160 21.75 -3.30 11.40
CA ASP A 160 22.07 -2.18 12.30
C ASP A 160 21.44 -0.85 11.84
N GLU A 161 20.64 -0.85 10.77
CA GLU A 161 19.99 0.34 10.24
C GLU A 161 18.57 0.51 10.80
N ALA A 162 18.38 1.52 11.65
CA ALA A 162 17.08 1.84 12.25
C ALA A 162 16.06 2.33 11.21
N GLU A 163 16.54 3.06 10.19
CA GLU A 163 15.70 3.66 9.16
C GLU A 163 14.91 2.60 8.37
N LEU A 164 15.52 1.45 8.04
CA LEU A 164 14.83 0.39 7.32
C LEU A 164 13.67 -0.23 8.10
N ARG A 165 13.81 -0.33 9.43
CA ARG A 165 12.73 -0.80 10.32
C ARG A 165 11.63 0.23 10.44
N PHE A 166 12.00 1.51 10.56
CA PHE A 166 11.02 2.60 10.54
C PHE A 166 10.22 2.60 9.23
N GLU A 167 10.87 2.49 8.08
CA GLU A 167 10.19 2.48 6.79
C GLU A 167 9.30 1.24 6.62
N GLN A 168 9.71 0.10 7.17
CA GLN A 168 8.85 -1.09 7.21
C GLN A 168 7.64 -0.87 8.12
N ALA A 169 7.83 -0.32 9.31
CA ALA A 169 6.74 0.02 10.23
C ALA A 169 5.74 0.99 9.57
N ASN A 170 6.25 2.01 8.88
CA ASN A 170 5.46 3.02 8.19
C ASN A 170 4.61 2.39 7.07
N MET A 171 5.21 1.50 6.27
CA MET A 171 4.49 0.78 5.22
C MET A 171 3.43 -0.18 5.78
N LEU A 172 3.75 -0.89 6.86
CA LEU A 172 2.82 -1.78 7.55
C LEU A 172 1.62 -1.00 8.09
N HIS A 173 1.88 0.18 8.67
CA HIS A 173 0.85 1.07 9.21
C HIS A 173 -0.04 1.67 8.12
N ASP A 174 0.53 2.26 7.07
CA ASP A 174 -0.25 3.02 6.06
C ASP A 174 -0.85 2.13 4.97
N LYS A 175 -0.06 1.22 4.38
CA LYS A 175 -0.46 0.47 3.18
C LYS A 175 -0.92 -0.93 3.45
N ALA A 176 -0.18 -1.68 4.27
CA ALA A 176 -0.57 -3.05 4.59
C ALA A 176 -1.74 -3.11 5.60
N GLN A 177 -1.88 -2.06 6.41
CA GLN A 177 -2.83 -1.98 7.54
C GLN A 177 -2.64 -3.13 8.54
N ASP A 178 -1.38 -3.56 8.72
CA ASP A 178 -0.93 -4.57 9.66
C ASP A 178 -0.33 -3.87 10.89
N PHE A 179 -1.23 -3.40 11.76
CA PHE A 179 -0.89 -2.47 12.84
C PHE A 179 -0.06 -3.13 13.95
N GLU A 180 -0.24 -4.42 14.19
CA GLU A 180 0.56 -5.17 15.18
C GLU A 180 2.02 -5.23 14.75
N ARG A 181 2.28 -5.69 13.52
CA ARG A 181 3.66 -5.73 12.99
C ARG A 181 4.23 -4.33 12.82
N ALA A 182 3.41 -3.33 12.50
CA ALA A 182 3.86 -1.94 12.47
C ALA A 182 4.37 -1.48 13.84
N ALA A 183 3.64 -1.77 14.92
CA ALA A 183 4.05 -1.41 16.29
C ALA A 183 5.34 -2.12 16.70
N GLU A 184 5.48 -3.41 16.38
CA GLU A 184 6.71 -4.17 16.63
C GLU A 184 7.92 -3.54 15.92
N ARG A 185 7.82 -3.28 14.62
CA ARG A 185 8.91 -2.69 13.83
C ARG A 185 9.24 -1.26 14.23
N ALA A 186 8.24 -0.47 14.60
CA ALA A 186 8.47 0.88 15.11
C ALA A 186 9.20 0.84 16.46
N ARG A 187 8.89 -0.12 17.34
CA ARG A 187 9.59 -0.31 18.62
C ARG A 187 11.05 -0.67 18.39
N GLU A 188 11.32 -1.65 17.53
CA GLU A 188 12.69 -2.04 17.18
C GLU A 188 13.49 -0.86 16.62
N ALA A 189 12.89 -0.02 15.77
CA ALA A 189 13.56 1.19 15.27
C ALA A 189 13.88 2.18 16.40
N ASN A 190 12.97 2.39 17.33
CA ASN A 190 13.16 3.30 18.47
C ASN A 190 14.25 2.80 19.42
N ASP A 191 14.30 1.50 19.71
CA ASP A 191 15.34 0.85 20.54
C ASP A 191 16.75 1.05 19.94
N MET A 192 16.82 1.30 18.63
CA MET A 192 18.05 1.62 17.89
C MET A 192 18.35 3.12 17.82
N ASN A 193 17.73 3.93 18.68
CA ASN A 193 17.90 5.39 18.75
C ASN A 193 17.49 6.14 17.47
N LEU A 194 16.44 5.70 16.76
CA LEU A 194 15.94 6.31 15.52
C LEU A 194 15.95 7.84 15.52
N GLN A 195 16.43 8.41 14.42
CA GLN A 195 16.50 9.85 14.17
C GLN A 195 15.79 10.26 12.87
N PRO A 196 15.28 11.51 12.78
CA PRO A 196 15.12 12.46 13.88
C PRO A 196 14.07 11.97 14.90
N ALA A 197 14.17 12.42 16.15
CA ALA A 197 13.32 11.97 17.27
C ALA A 197 11.80 11.97 16.95
N GLY A 198 11.30 12.92 16.16
CA GLY A 198 9.89 12.96 15.78
C GLY A 198 9.38 11.73 14.99
N LYS A 199 10.27 10.97 14.34
CA LYS A 199 9.87 9.71 13.68
C LYS A 199 9.43 8.64 14.69
N ARG A 200 9.90 8.71 15.94
CA ARG A 200 9.64 7.70 16.98
C ARG A 200 8.16 7.60 17.35
N HIS A 201 7.40 8.69 17.13
CA HIS A 201 5.95 8.78 17.40
C HIS A 201 5.12 7.76 16.62
N LEU A 202 5.64 7.22 15.51
CA LEU A 202 4.97 6.15 14.77
C LEU A 202 4.63 4.94 15.66
N LEU A 203 5.47 4.63 16.66
CA LEU A 203 5.20 3.55 17.61
C LEU A 203 3.86 3.76 18.32
N ALA A 204 3.64 4.93 18.90
CA ALA A 204 2.42 5.20 19.66
C ALA A 204 1.18 5.22 18.76
N HIS A 205 1.30 5.75 17.54
CA HIS A 205 0.21 5.69 16.55
C HIS A 205 -0.11 4.25 16.11
N ALA A 206 0.91 3.42 15.87
CA ALA A 206 0.72 2.02 15.50
C ALA A 206 0.10 1.21 16.65
N LEU A 207 0.54 1.42 17.89
CA LEU A 207 -0.05 0.80 19.08
C LEU A 207 -1.53 1.20 19.24
N GLU A 208 -1.85 2.47 19.03
CA GLU A 208 -3.24 2.97 19.07
C GLU A 208 -4.10 2.25 18.00
N LYS A 209 -3.60 2.15 16.76
CA LYS A 209 -4.29 1.45 15.67
C LYS A 209 -4.38 -0.07 15.87
N ALA A 210 -3.46 -0.65 16.61
CA ALA A 210 -3.47 -2.05 17.02
C ALA A 210 -4.42 -2.34 18.19
N GLY A 211 -5.08 -1.33 18.78
CA GLY A 211 -5.92 -1.49 19.96
C GLY A 211 -5.14 -1.61 21.28
N ARG A 212 -3.82 -1.44 21.26
CA ARG A 212 -2.92 -1.53 22.43
C ARG A 212 -2.81 -0.18 23.14
N ILE A 213 -3.96 0.31 23.61
CA ILE A 213 -4.13 1.71 24.03
C ILE A 213 -3.28 2.09 25.24
N ASP A 214 -3.15 1.20 26.23
CA ASP A 214 -2.34 1.49 27.41
C ASP A 214 -0.85 1.58 27.07
N GLU A 215 -0.37 0.75 26.14
CA GLU A 215 1.01 0.84 25.64
C GLU A 215 1.23 2.09 24.79
N ALA A 216 0.24 2.52 24.01
CA ALA A 216 0.31 3.78 23.27
C ALA A 216 0.45 4.99 24.22
N ILE A 217 -0.31 5.00 25.32
CA ILE A 217 -0.20 6.04 26.35
C ILE A 217 1.18 6.02 27.01
N MET A 218 1.69 4.84 27.38
CA MET A 218 3.04 4.72 27.94
C MET A 218 4.12 5.22 26.98
N ALA A 219 4.02 4.87 25.69
CA ALA A 219 4.96 5.35 24.67
C ALA A 219 4.94 6.89 24.55
N TRP A 220 3.75 7.50 24.59
CA TRP A 220 3.67 8.97 24.61
C TRP A 220 4.29 9.57 25.87
N GLU A 221 4.09 8.98 27.04
CA GLU A 221 4.69 9.44 28.30
C GLU A 221 6.23 9.38 28.27
N GLU A 222 6.79 8.33 27.68
CA GLU A 222 8.23 8.18 27.46
C GLU A 222 8.76 9.27 26.52
N PHE A 223 8.12 9.48 25.36
CA PHE A 223 8.53 10.53 24.42
C PHE A 223 8.48 11.92 25.03
N ILE A 224 7.47 12.22 25.85
CA ILE A 224 7.38 13.50 26.57
C ILE A 224 8.61 13.70 27.45
N GLN A 225 9.01 12.68 28.24
CA GLN A 225 10.16 12.78 29.13
C GLN A 225 11.46 12.98 28.35
N GLU A 226 11.68 12.20 27.29
CA GLU A 226 12.87 12.31 26.43
C GLU A 226 12.96 13.69 25.76
N GLU A 227 11.85 14.18 25.21
CA GLU A 227 11.78 15.44 24.47
C GLU A 227 11.96 16.65 25.38
N GLU A 228 11.41 16.61 26.59
CA GLU A 228 11.66 17.62 27.62
C GLU A 228 13.12 17.64 28.06
N ALA A 229 13.70 16.47 28.33
CA ALA A 229 15.11 16.35 28.70
C ALA A 229 16.04 16.88 27.59
N ALA A 230 15.65 16.70 26.32
CA ALA A 230 16.35 17.24 25.16
C ALA A 230 16.07 18.74 24.90
N GLY A 231 15.17 19.39 25.66
CA GLY A 231 14.76 20.77 25.43
C GLY A 231 13.87 20.98 24.19
N ASN A 232 13.35 19.91 23.61
CA ASN A 232 12.47 19.92 22.43
C ASN A 232 11.00 20.11 22.83
N TRP A 233 10.69 21.27 23.40
CA TRP A 233 9.37 21.60 23.93
C TRP A 233 8.24 21.50 22.89
N GLN A 234 8.53 21.73 21.60
CA GLN A 234 7.55 21.62 20.53
C GLN A 234 7.06 20.17 20.38
N MET A 235 8.00 19.21 20.31
CA MET A 235 7.64 17.80 20.22
C MET A 235 6.99 17.30 21.51
N ALA A 236 7.50 17.69 22.67
CA ALA A 236 6.88 17.33 23.95
C ALA A 236 5.40 17.77 24.03
N ASN A 237 5.06 18.93 23.47
CA ASN A 237 3.67 19.38 23.41
C ASN A 237 2.82 18.60 22.42
N VAL A 238 3.37 18.16 21.28
CA VAL A 238 2.69 17.24 20.35
C VAL A 238 2.41 15.91 21.04
N SER A 239 3.42 15.33 21.70
CA SER A 239 3.31 14.07 22.45
C SER A 239 2.27 14.17 23.57
N ARG A 240 2.27 15.26 24.35
CA ARG A 240 1.23 15.55 25.36
C ARG A 240 -0.16 15.59 24.76
N HIS A 241 -0.33 16.35 23.68
CA HIS A 241 -1.63 16.49 23.03
C HIS A 241 -2.17 15.14 22.56
N ASN A 242 -1.35 14.34 21.90
CA ASN A 242 -1.75 13.01 21.43
C ASN A 242 -2.09 12.08 22.59
N ARG A 243 -1.25 12.01 23.62
CA ARG A 243 -1.54 11.23 24.84
C ARG A 243 -2.88 11.60 25.46
N ASP A 244 -3.12 12.90 25.66
CA ASP A 244 -4.32 13.39 26.33
C ASP A 244 -5.58 13.05 25.51
N LEU A 245 -5.48 13.12 24.17
CA LEU A 245 -6.52 12.63 23.26
C LEU A 245 -6.72 11.11 23.36
N THR A 246 -5.65 10.33 23.39
CA THR A 246 -5.71 8.86 23.52
C THR A 246 -6.38 8.47 24.84
N ILE A 247 -6.02 9.11 25.96
CA ILE A 247 -6.66 8.91 27.28
C ILE A 247 -8.15 9.26 27.22
N TRP A 248 -8.49 10.44 26.69
CA TRP A 248 -9.88 10.87 26.58
C TRP A 248 -10.71 9.89 25.74
N ARG A 249 -10.19 9.46 24.59
CA ARG A 249 -10.86 8.48 23.71
C ARG A 249 -11.00 7.11 24.37
N ARG A 250 -9.99 6.67 25.13
CA ARG A 250 -10.07 5.41 25.89
C ARG A 250 -11.28 5.42 26.83
N GLU A 251 -11.48 6.51 27.58
CA GLU A 251 -12.62 6.59 28.49
C GLU A 251 -13.96 6.81 27.76
N ALA A 252 -13.98 7.66 26.72
CA ALA A 252 -15.19 7.91 25.93
C ALA A 252 -15.70 6.64 25.23
N ARG A 253 -14.79 5.84 24.64
CA ARG A 253 -15.16 4.62 23.91
C ARG A 253 -15.52 3.46 24.85
N LYS A 254 -14.97 3.42 26.07
CA LYS A 254 -15.45 2.53 27.14
C LYS A 254 -16.92 2.77 27.45
N LEU A 255 -17.32 4.03 27.65
CA LEU A 255 -18.73 4.39 27.88
C LEU A 255 -19.59 3.99 26.67
N ARG A 256 -19.07 4.14 25.45
CA ARG A 256 -19.78 3.71 24.25
C ARG A 256 -19.97 2.19 24.17
N ALA A 257 -19.03 1.41 24.70
CA ALA A 257 -19.14 -0.05 24.75
C ALA A 257 -20.27 -0.55 25.66
N GLU A 258 -20.71 0.26 26.64
CA GLU A 258 -21.82 -0.09 27.55
C GLU A 258 -23.19 -0.03 26.86
N ASP A 259 -23.33 0.82 25.84
CA ASP A 259 -24.54 0.95 25.00
C ASP A 259 -24.15 1.00 23.51
N PRO A 260 -23.80 -0.17 22.92
CA PRO A 260 -23.31 -0.22 21.55
C PRO A 260 -24.42 0.04 20.53
N LEU A 261 -24.07 0.71 19.42
CA LEU A 261 -24.99 0.91 18.30
C LEU A 261 -25.43 -0.43 17.72
N HIS A 262 -26.73 -0.69 17.65
CA HIS A 262 -27.25 -1.76 16.81
C HIS A 262 -27.18 -1.31 15.35
N VAL A 263 -26.25 -1.89 14.59
CA VAL A 263 -25.97 -1.51 13.22
C VAL A 263 -27.03 -2.10 12.28
N GLU A 264 -27.63 -1.23 11.49
CA GLU A 264 -28.37 -1.57 10.29
C GLU A 264 -27.43 -1.40 9.10
N PHE A 265 -27.29 -2.44 8.27
CA PHE A 265 -26.38 -2.43 7.12
C PHE A 265 -26.93 -3.29 5.98
N ASP A 266 -27.58 -2.62 5.02
CA ASP A 266 -28.17 -3.27 3.85
C ASP A 266 -27.31 -3.05 2.61
N ILE A 267 -27.30 -4.04 1.71
CA ILE A 267 -26.65 -3.92 0.41
C ILE A 267 -27.54 -4.47 -0.69
N LYS A 268 -27.34 -3.93 -1.89
CA LYS A 268 -27.85 -4.43 -3.16
C LYS A 268 -26.72 -4.37 -4.18
N TRP A 269 -26.68 -5.33 -5.09
CA TRP A 269 -25.68 -5.34 -6.14
C TRP A 269 -26.22 -5.81 -7.49
N SER A 270 -25.51 -5.45 -8.55
CA SER A 270 -25.80 -5.82 -9.93
C SER A 270 -24.55 -5.78 -10.80
N VAL A 271 -24.62 -6.41 -11.98
CA VAL A 271 -23.59 -6.31 -13.03
C VAL A 271 -24.23 -5.68 -14.27
N PRO A 272 -24.38 -4.35 -14.31
CA PRO A 272 -25.14 -3.68 -15.37
C PRO A 272 -24.51 -3.80 -16.76
N LYS A 273 -23.21 -4.05 -16.84
CA LYS A 273 -22.47 -4.28 -18.08
C LYS A 273 -21.20 -5.08 -17.79
N ARG A 274 -20.62 -5.68 -18.84
CA ARG A 274 -19.38 -6.45 -18.75
C ARG A 274 -18.31 -5.72 -17.94
N ARG A 275 -17.74 -6.42 -16.95
CA ARG A 275 -16.67 -6.00 -16.03
C ARG A 275 -17.01 -4.84 -15.08
N VAL A 276 -18.29 -4.49 -14.92
CA VAL A 276 -18.71 -3.42 -14.02
C VAL A 276 -19.67 -3.95 -12.99
N VAL A 277 -19.33 -3.79 -11.71
CA VAL A 277 -20.18 -4.19 -10.59
C VAL A 277 -20.67 -2.93 -9.88
N ARG A 278 -21.99 -2.81 -9.73
CA ARG A 278 -22.59 -1.77 -8.90
C ARG A 278 -23.04 -2.38 -7.60
N ILE A 279 -22.60 -1.78 -6.51
CA ILE A 279 -23.03 -2.09 -5.16
C ILE A 279 -23.52 -0.79 -4.56
N GLU A 280 -24.66 -0.85 -3.88
CA GLU A 280 -25.22 0.27 -3.13
C GLU A 280 -25.84 -0.24 -1.85
N GLY A 281 -25.86 0.59 -0.82
CA GLY A 281 -26.34 0.19 0.48
C GLY A 281 -26.80 1.34 1.34
N THR A 282 -27.45 0.98 2.43
CA THR A 282 -27.87 1.90 3.49
C THR A 282 -27.30 1.46 4.82
N THR A 283 -27.00 2.41 5.69
CA THR A 283 -26.58 2.13 7.05
C THR A 283 -26.94 3.27 8.00
N ASN A 284 -27.15 2.94 9.28
CA ASN A 284 -27.30 3.91 10.36
C ASN A 284 -25.97 4.35 10.99
N LEU A 285 -24.82 3.94 10.42
CA LEU A 285 -23.52 4.43 10.82
C LEU A 285 -23.33 5.93 10.51
N PRO A 286 -22.41 6.61 11.23
CA PRO A 286 -22.18 8.04 11.03
C PRO A 286 -21.77 8.41 9.61
N GLU A 287 -21.99 9.69 9.26
CA GLU A 287 -21.37 10.33 8.11
C GLU A 287 -19.86 10.07 8.07
N LEU A 288 -19.29 10.05 6.86
CA LEU A 288 -17.86 9.83 6.60
C LEU A 288 -17.36 8.40 6.83
N THR A 289 -18.18 7.47 7.35
CA THR A 289 -17.87 6.04 7.43
C THR A 289 -17.34 5.52 6.09
N LYS A 290 -16.24 4.77 6.14
CA LYS A 290 -15.56 4.20 4.97
C LYS A 290 -15.94 2.73 4.79
N VAL A 291 -16.90 2.49 3.89
CA VAL A 291 -17.21 1.14 3.44
C VAL A 291 -16.13 0.65 2.48
N ASN A 292 -15.29 -0.26 2.95
CA ASN A 292 -14.27 -0.93 2.18
C ASN A 292 -14.92 -1.97 1.28
N VAL A 293 -14.60 -1.95 -0.02
CA VAL A 293 -15.09 -2.96 -0.97
C VAL A 293 -13.89 -3.56 -1.68
N GLN A 294 -13.76 -4.87 -1.56
CA GLN A 294 -12.79 -5.66 -2.31
C GLN A 294 -13.51 -6.61 -3.24
N LEU A 295 -13.03 -6.73 -4.48
CA LEU A 295 -13.38 -7.83 -5.37
C LEU A 295 -12.10 -8.56 -5.73
N ARG A 296 -12.05 -9.85 -5.38
CA ARG A 296 -10.84 -10.68 -5.52
C ARG A 296 -11.16 -12.11 -5.93
N ASP A 297 -10.19 -12.84 -6.45
CA ASP A 297 -10.36 -14.27 -6.74
C ASP A 297 -10.88 -15.03 -5.52
N LYS A 298 -11.78 -15.99 -5.71
CA LYS A 298 -12.28 -16.81 -4.61
C LYS A 298 -11.13 -17.60 -3.98
N GLY A 299 -10.98 -17.52 -2.67
CA GLY A 299 -9.83 -18.13 -1.98
C GLY A 299 -8.50 -17.38 -2.18
N TYR A 300 -8.55 -16.08 -2.49
CA TYR A 300 -7.39 -15.21 -2.76
C TYR A 300 -6.18 -15.46 -1.83
N GLU A 301 -6.40 -15.50 -0.52
CA GLU A 301 -5.30 -15.68 0.45
C GLU A 301 -4.58 -17.03 0.31
N GLN A 302 -5.31 -18.08 -0.05
CA GLN A 302 -4.71 -19.39 -0.31
C GLN A 302 -3.89 -19.37 -1.59
N ILE A 303 -4.37 -18.71 -2.65
CA ILE A 303 -3.65 -18.53 -3.91
C ILE A 303 -2.31 -17.79 -3.66
N LEU A 304 -2.32 -16.74 -2.84
CA LEU A 304 -1.09 -16.01 -2.51
C LEU A 304 -0.08 -16.89 -1.76
N ARG A 305 -0.55 -17.75 -0.85
CA ARG A 305 0.30 -18.72 -0.14
C ARG A 305 0.90 -19.77 -1.07
N ASP A 306 0.10 -20.32 -1.97
CA ASP A 306 0.52 -21.37 -2.90
C ASP A 306 1.46 -20.85 -4.00
N HIS A 307 1.34 -19.55 -4.31
CA HIS A 307 2.14 -18.88 -5.32
C HIS A 307 2.76 -17.59 -4.76
N PRO A 308 3.83 -17.69 -3.96
CA PRO A 308 4.38 -16.54 -3.24
C PRO A 308 5.05 -15.50 -4.16
N GLN A 309 5.32 -15.83 -5.43
CA GLN A 309 6.01 -14.89 -6.33
C GLN A 309 5.08 -13.75 -6.76
N VAL A 310 5.35 -12.53 -6.30
CA VAL A 310 4.55 -11.32 -6.59
C VAL A 310 4.31 -11.11 -8.09
N LEU A 311 5.33 -11.27 -8.94
CA LEU A 311 5.16 -11.12 -10.39
C LEU A 311 4.16 -12.13 -10.96
N TRP A 312 4.13 -13.35 -10.43
CA TRP A 312 3.12 -14.33 -10.79
C TRP A 312 1.76 -13.89 -10.27
N GLN A 313 1.66 -13.47 -9.01
CA GLN A 313 0.40 -13.04 -8.39
C GLN A 313 -0.23 -11.90 -9.20
N VAL A 314 0.51 -10.83 -9.48
CA VAL A 314 0.04 -9.68 -10.25
C VAL A 314 -0.40 -10.07 -11.68
N ALA A 315 0.27 -11.03 -12.31
CA ALA A 315 -0.09 -11.47 -13.66
C ALA A 315 -1.33 -12.38 -13.71
N ASN A 316 -1.71 -13.00 -12.58
CA ASN A 316 -2.70 -14.08 -12.54
C ASN A 316 -3.92 -13.81 -11.68
N THR A 317 -3.80 -13.00 -10.63
CA THR A 317 -4.90 -12.68 -9.71
C THR A 317 -5.54 -11.34 -10.07
N SER A 318 -6.78 -11.11 -9.64
CA SER A 318 -7.49 -9.85 -9.74
C SER A 318 -7.79 -9.35 -8.32
N LEU A 319 -7.44 -8.10 -8.02
CA LEU A 319 -7.77 -7.46 -6.75
C LEU A 319 -8.19 -6.02 -6.99
N TYR A 320 -9.50 -5.78 -6.91
CA TYR A 320 -10.03 -4.44 -6.72
C TYR A 320 -10.13 -4.15 -5.23
N TRP A 321 -9.78 -2.94 -4.81
CA TRP A 321 -9.90 -2.51 -3.42
C TRP A 321 -10.00 -0.98 -3.34
N ASP A 322 -11.15 -0.47 -2.92
CA ASP A 322 -11.41 0.95 -2.70
C ASP A 322 -12.33 1.20 -1.47
N ASN A 323 -12.38 2.44 -1.00
CA ASN A 323 -13.23 2.89 0.11
C ASN A 323 -14.35 3.80 -0.39
N PHE A 324 -15.58 3.52 0.03
CA PHE A 324 -16.79 4.26 -0.32
C PHE A 324 -17.33 4.96 0.91
N THR A 325 -17.62 6.25 0.78
CA THR A 325 -18.00 7.07 1.93
C THR A 325 -19.52 7.08 2.11
N VAL A 326 -19.97 6.81 3.33
CA VAL A 326 -21.39 6.98 3.70
C VAL A 326 -21.73 8.46 3.71
N LYS A 327 -22.83 8.80 3.02
CA LYS A 327 -23.46 10.10 2.98
C LYS A 327 -24.98 9.97 3.00
N ASP A 328 -25.63 10.69 3.90
CA ASP A 328 -27.07 10.66 4.16
C ASP A 328 -27.57 9.21 4.38
N GLY A 329 -26.80 8.43 5.14
CA GLY A 329 -27.05 7.01 5.43
C GLY A 329 -26.91 6.08 4.22
N LYS A 330 -26.34 6.54 3.10
CA LYS A 330 -26.21 5.79 1.84
C LYS A 330 -24.77 5.73 1.37
N TRP A 331 -24.42 4.68 0.64
CA TRP A 331 -23.12 4.54 -0.02
C TRP A 331 -23.25 3.71 -1.29
N SER A 332 -22.33 3.87 -2.24
CA SER A 332 -22.36 3.13 -3.50
C SER A 332 -21.02 3.13 -4.23
N THR A 333 -20.78 2.08 -5.02
CA THR A 333 -19.63 1.95 -5.95
C THR A 333 -19.82 2.72 -7.25
N TRP A 334 -20.81 3.58 -7.31
CA TRP A 334 -21.17 4.37 -8.48
C TRP A 334 -21.92 5.62 -8.05
N TYR A 335 -21.94 6.65 -8.88
CA TYR A 335 -22.77 7.83 -8.64
C TYR A 335 -23.25 8.44 -9.94
N LYS A 336 -24.32 9.23 -9.86
CA LYS A 336 -24.85 10.01 -10.98
C LYS A 336 -24.60 11.49 -10.73
N SER A 337 -24.01 12.16 -11.71
CA SER A 337 -23.81 13.62 -11.71
C SER A 337 -24.43 14.21 -12.98
N GLY A 338 -25.60 14.83 -12.84
CA GLY A 338 -26.41 15.23 -13.98
C GLY A 338 -26.80 14.01 -14.83
N ASN A 339 -26.35 13.98 -16.08
CA ASN A 339 -26.58 12.85 -17.00
C ASN A 339 -25.44 11.82 -17.01
N LEU A 340 -24.31 12.09 -16.34
CA LEU A 340 -23.17 11.19 -16.30
C LEU A 340 -23.34 10.17 -15.17
N ILE A 341 -23.16 8.89 -15.49
CA ILE A 341 -23.00 7.82 -14.50
C ILE A 341 -21.52 7.47 -14.42
N VAL A 342 -20.96 7.51 -13.22
CA VAL A 342 -19.57 7.14 -12.95
C VAL A 342 -19.57 5.81 -12.19
N ASP A 343 -19.03 4.78 -12.83
CA ASP A 343 -18.82 3.46 -12.23
C ASP A 343 -17.41 3.41 -11.63
N ARG A 344 -17.29 3.27 -10.30
CA ARG A 344 -15.99 3.24 -9.61
C ARG A 344 -15.39 1.85 -9.52
N LEU A 345 -16.25 0.82 -9.53
CA LEU A 345 -15.84 -0.58 -9.64
C LEU A 345 -16.03 -1.02 -11.11
N ASP A 346 -15.15 -0.51 -11.96
CA ASP A 346 -15.03 -0.84 -13.38
C ASP A 346 -13.70 -1.56 -13.64
N LEU A 347 -13.76 -2.90 -13.68
CA LEU A 347 -12.61 -3.77 -13.94
C LEU A 347 -12.20 -3.77 -15.42
N GLY A 348 -13.00 -3.16 -16.30
CA GLY A 348 -12.71 -2.98 -17.71
C GLY A 348 -11.78 -1.79 -17.99
N SER A 349 -11.72 -0.83 -17.07
CA SER A 349 -10.86 0.34 -17.19
C SER A 349 -9.35 0.00 -17.19
N GLU A 350 -8.96 -1.04 -16.45
CA GLU A 350 -7.57 -1.51 -16.34
C GLU A 350 -7.46 -3.04 -16.47
N PRO A 351 -7.64 -3.62 -17.67
CA PRO A 351 -7.71 -5.08 -17.85
C PRO A 351 -6.47 -5.85 -17.38
N ALA A 352 -5.30 -5.21 -17.37
CA ALA A 352 -4.06 -5.80 -16.87
C ALA A 352 -4.06 -5.96 -15.34
N LYS A 353 -4.79 -5.09 -14.61
CA LYS A 353 -4.96 -5.21 -13.16
C LYS A 353 -6.00 -6.26 -12.76
N TYR A 354 -6.94 -6.51 -13.68
CA TYR A 354 -8.06 -7.41 -13.46
C TYR A 354 -8.12 -8.42 -14.63
N PRO A 355 -7.17 -9.38 -14.67
CA PRO A 355 -7.13 -10.37 -15.74
C PRO A 355 -8.35 -11.30 -15.72
N LEU A 356 -9.01 -11.44 -14.57
CA LEU A 356 -10.17 -12.30 -14.34
C LEU A 356 -9.93 -13.73 -14.86
N ARG A 357 -8.94 -14.43 -14.27
CA ARG A 357 -8.58 -15.81 -14.64
C ARG A 357 -9.37 -16.88 -13.88
N SER A 358 -9.79 -16.60 -12.64
CA SER A 358 -10.59 -17.52 -11.83
C SER A 358 -12.02 -17.66 -12.33
N ASP A 359 -12.65 -18.79 -12.02
CA ASP A 359 -14.05 -19.07 -12.36
C ASP A 359 -15.04 -18.33 -11.43
N GLU A 360 -14.61 -18.06 -10.20
CA GLU A 360 -15.40 -17.36 -9.18
C GLU A 360 -14.56 -16.30 -8.46
N TYR A 361 -15.24 -15.25 -8.01
CA TYR A 361 -14.69 -14.12 -7.28
C TYR A 361 -15.51 -13.88 -6.02
N GLU A 362 -14.85 -13.42 -4.97
CA GLU A 362 -15.51 -12.97 -3.74
C GLU A 362 -15.51 -11.45 -3.70
N VAL A 363 -16.68 -10.88 -3.43
CA VAL A 363 -16.81 -9.48 -3.05
C VAL A 363 -16.88 -9.44 -1.53
N VAL A 364 -15.90 -8.79 -0.91
CA VAL A 364 -15.78 -8.61 0.53
C VAL A 364 -16.03 -7.15 0.85
N ILE A 365 -17.09 -6.89 1.61
CA ILE A 365 -17.46 -5.55 2.07
C ILE A 365 -17.21 -5.49 3.56
N THR A 366 -16.41 -4.51 4.00
CA THR A 366 -16.11 -4.32 5.42
C THR A 366 -16.21 -2.87 5.87
N VAL A 367 -16.51 -2.69 7.16
CA VAL A 367 -16.27 -1.44 7.90
C VAL A 367 -15.39 -1.82 9.07
N ASN A 368 -14.09 -1.55 8.97
CA ASN A 368 -13.10 -1.93 9.98
C ASN A 368 -12.81 -0.73 10.90
N PRO A 369 -13.21 -0.78 12.18
CA PRO A 369 -13.03 0.31 13.15
C PRO A 369 -11.60 0.87 13.19
N ARG A 370 -10.58 0.01 13.11
CA ARG A 370 -9.16 0.43 13.15
C ARG A 370 -8.77 1.34 11.99
N THR A 371 -9.48 1.27 10.86
CA THR A 371 -9.19 2.04 9.64
C THR A 371 -10.12 3.24 9.44
N GLU A 372 -11.14 3.38 10.27
CA GLU A 372 -12.14 4.43 10.15
C GLU A 372 -11.62 5.83 10.58
N PRO A 373 -12.25 6.92 10.11
CA PRO A 373 -12.04 8.26 10.66
C PRO A 373 -12.37 8.31 12.16
N ILE A 374 -11.72 9.23 12.89
CA ILE A 374 -11.87 9.39 14.35
C ILE A 374 -13.35 9.50 14.76
N ILE A 375 -14.15 10.32 14.07
CA ILE A 375 -15.57 10.51 14.40
C ILE A 375 -16.40 9.22 14.33
N VAL A 376 -16.02 8.31 13.44
CA VAL A 376 -16.67 7.00 13.30
C VAL A 376 -16.15 6.06 14.37
N GLN A 377 -14.85 6.08 14.66
CA GLN A 377 -14.25 5.31 15.76
C GLN A 377 -14.79 5.70 17.14
N ASP A 378 -15.20 6.95 17.34
CA ASP A 378 -15.83 7.37 18.59
C ASP A 378 -17.21 6.72 18.80
N ILE A 379 -17.79 6.15 17.73
CA ILE A 379 -19.01 5.32 17.79
C ILE A 379 -18.68 3.84 17.76
N THR A 380 -17.79 3.39 16.88
CA THR A 380 -17.49 1.95 16.72
C THR A 380 -16.56 1.41 17.80
N GLY A 381 -15.79 2.26 18.47
CA GLY A 381 -14.70 1.85 19.34
C GLY A 381 -13.39 1.60 18.58
N TRP A 382 -12.36 1.16 19.31
CA TRP A 382 -11.06 0.78 18.77
C TRP A 382 -11.14 -0.54 17.98
N ASP A 383 -11.79 -1.54 18.58
CA ASP A 383 -11.86 -2.91 18.11
C ASP A 383 -13.31 -3.34 17.84
N GLY A 384 -14.23 -2.37 17.68
CA GLY A 384 -15.64 -2.64 17.40
C GLY A 384 -16.51 -2.86 18.64
N GLU A 385 -15.92 -2.78 19.82
CA GLU A 385 -16.44 -1.93 20.90
C GLU A 385 -17.94 -1.66 20.96
N GLY A 386 -18.24 -0.54 20.31
CA GLY A 386 -19.49 0.20 20.35
C GLY A 386 -20.44 -0.12 19.22
N ILE A 387 -20.27 -1.26 18.54
CA ILE A 387 -21.23 -1.76 17.55
C ILE A 387 -21.67 -3.19 17.84
N THR A 388 -22.92 -3.48 17.51
CA THR A 388 -23.53 -4.82 17.48
C THR A 388 -24.40 -4.95 16.24
N GLY A 389 -24.86 -6.15 15.92
CA GLY A 389 -25.79 -6.38 14.81
C GLY A 389 -25.51 -7.67 14.06
N PRO A 390 -26.42 -8.07 13.16
CA PRO A 390 -26.34 -9.36 12.47
C PRO A 390 -25.15 -9.48 11.50
N HIS A 391 -24.57 -8.37 11.07
CA HIS A 391 -23.41 -8.34 10.16
C HIS A 391 -22.09 -8.00 10.84
N VAL A 392 -22.09 -7.81 12.17
CA VAL A 392 -20.87 -7.62 12.96
C VAL A 392 -20.26 -8.99 13.24
N GLN A 393 -19.02 -9.18 12.78
CA GLN A 393 -18.25 -10.41 12.92
C GLN A 393 -16.93 -10.09 13.61
N GLU A 394 -16.45 -11.00 14.47
CA GLU A 394 -15.13 -10.90 15.06
C GLU A 394 -14.10 -11.59 14.15
N ILE A 395 -13.06 -10.85 13.77
CA ILE A 395 -11.99 -11.31 12.87
C ILE A 395 -10.68 -10.82 13.47
N ASP A 396 -9.81 -11.77 13.83
CA ASP A 396 -8.50 -11.50 14.43
C ASP A 396 -8.58 -10.53 15.63
N GLY A 397 -9.59 -10.72 16.49
CA GLY A 397 -9.83 -9.90 17.68
C GLY A 397 -10.55 -8.56 17.43
N VAL A 398 -10.95 -8.26 16.19
CA VAL A 398 -11.65 -7.03 15.83
C VAL A 398 -13.10 -7.33 15.44
N ARG A 399 -14.06 -6.71 16.14
CA ARG A 399 -15.47 -6.72 15.76
C ARG A 399 -15.69 -5.71 14.64
N MET A 400 -16.07 -6.18 13.46
CA MET A 400 -16.25 -5.32 12.29
C MET A 400 -17.47 -5.76 11.49
N ILE A 401 -18.04 -4.85 10.72
CA ILE A 401 -19.08 -5.23 9.76
C ILE A 401 -18.38 -5.99 8.63
N ARG A 402 -18.90 -7.17 8.29
CA ARG A 402 -18.42 -7.94 7.15
C ARG A 402 -19.57 -8.61 6.41
N LYS A 403 -19.64 -8.38 5.10
CA LYS A 403 -20.53 -9.10 4.19
C LYS A 403 -19.72 -9.64 3.02
N VAL A 404 -19.98 -10.89 2.64
CA VAL A 404 -19.31 -11.56 1.53
C VAL A 404 -20.36 -12.18 0.62
N PHE A 405 -20.18 -12.01 -0.68
CA PHE A 405 -20.94 -12.75 -1.68
C PHE A 405 -20.02 -13.14 -2.84
N THR A 406 -20.43 -14.14 -3.60
CA THR A 406 -19.67 -14.66 -4.74
C THR A 406 -20.27 -14.14 -6.04
N ILE A 407 -19.40 -13.80 -7.00
CA ILE A 407 -19.77 -13.50 -8.38
C ILE A 407 -18.97 -14.45 -9.28
N THR A 408 -19.64 -15.10 -10.22
CA THR A 408 -19.00 -15.94 -11.22
C THR A 408 -18.33 -15.10 -12.32
N ARG A 409 -17.35 -15.69 -12.99
CA ARG A 409 -16.71 -15.07 -14.15
C ARG A 409 -17.72 -14.76 -15.25
N ASP A 410 -18.68 -15.64 -15.49
CA ASP A 410 -19.71 -15.50 -16.52
C ASP A 410 -20.64 -14.32 -16.25
N GLU A 411 -21.03 -14.10 -14.99
CA GLU A 411 -21.78 -12.90 -14.59
C GLU A 411 -20.95 -11.64 -14.82
N LEU A 412 -19.68 -11.61 -14.37
CA LEU A 412 -18.78 -10.47 -14.61
C LEU A 412 -18.55 -10.19 -16.09
N LEU A 413 -18.53 -11.22 -16.93
CA LEU A 413 -18.32 -11.08 -18.37
C LEU A 413 -19.62 -10.78 -19.14
N GLY A 414 -20.77 -10.75 -18.46
CA GLY A 414 -22.09 -10.47 -19.04
C GLY A 414 -22.67 -11.64 -19.85
N VAL A 415 -22.17 -12.86 -19.61
CA VAL A 415 -22.74 -14.11 -20.17
C VAL A 415 -24.04 -14.44 -19.45
N THR A 416 -24.06 -14.28 -18.13
CA THR A 416 -25.25 -14.40 -17.27
C THR A 416 -25.67 -13.02 -16.78
N GLN A 417 -26.96 -12.67 -16.89
CA GLN A 417 -27.46 -11.38 -16.43
C GLN A 417 -27.73 -11.40 -14.92
N VAL A 418 -27.17 -10.41 -14.21
CA VAL A 418 -27.51 -10.11 -12.81
C VAL A 418 -28.11 -8.72 -12.74
N THR A 419 -29.45 -8.67 -12.66
CA THR A 419 -30.19 -7.40 -12.64
C THR A 419 -30.22 -6.78 -11.25
N GLN A 420 -30.43 -7.58 -10.19
CA GLN A 420 -30.36 -7.14 -8.80
C GLN A 420 -30.32 -8.34 -7.83
N ALA A 421 -29.42 -8.30 -6.84
CA ALA A 421 -29.35 -9.27 -5.75
C ALA A 421 -29.10 -8.56 -4.39
N ASN A 422 -29.54 -9.20 -3.30
CA ASN A 422 -29.50 -8.67 -1.92
C ASN A 422 -28.37 -9.31 -1.08
#